data_AF-A0A1I4N7G1-F1
#
_entry.id   AF-A0A1I4N7G1-F1
#
_cell.length_a   1.000
_cell.length_b   1.000
_cell.length_c   1.000
_cell.angle_alpha   90.00
_cell.angle_beta   90.00
_cell.angle_gamma   90.00
#
_symmetry.space_group_name_H-M   'P 1'
#
loop_
_entity.id
_entity.type
_entity.pdbx_description
1 polymer ?
#
loop_
_entity_poly.entity_id
_entity_poly.type
_entity_poly.pdbx_seq_one_letter_code
_entity_poly.pdbx_strand_id
1 'polypeptide(L)'
;MAGDEIDFDALAARLTDPNVEIGSKKVLRGKEAAAYGRAMLLREYGSEEALAAALIAPGRPKLGSGRRGPSPTVRARISEQDFAELAQLREETGRTEADLVREGVHLLLAQHKRAS
;
A
#
# COMPACT_ATOMS: atom_id res chain seq x y z
N MET A 1 -19.79 -16.31 -16.39
CA MET A 1 -18.82 -17.36 -16.03
C MET A 1 -18.92 -17.55 -14.53
N ALA A 2 -19.28 -18.75 -14.09
CA ALA A 2 -19.39 -19.06 -12.67
C ALA A 2 -17.98 -18.91 -12.06
N GLY A 3 -17.83 -18.01 -11.09
CA GLY A 3 -16.60 -17.92 -10.33
C GLY A 3 -16.51 -19.16 -9.47
N ASP A 4 -15.56 -20.05 -9.77
CA ASP A 4 -15.12 -21.04 -8.78
C ASP A 4 -14.67 -20.24 -7.55
N GLU A 5 -15.47 -20.32 -6.48
CA GLU A 5 -15.11 -19.76 -5.20
C GLU A 5 -13.90 -20.54 -4.71
N ILE A 6 -12.74 -19.90 -4.71
CA ILE A 6 -11.49 -20.54 -4.33
C ILE A 6 -11.55 -20.80 -2.82
N ASP A 7 -11.65 -22.06 -2.45
CA ASP A 7 -11.54 -22.50 -1.06
C ASP A 7 -10.09 -22.35 -0.59
N PHE A 8 -9.82 -21.23 0.09
CA PHE A 8 -8.50 -20.89 0.60
C PHE A 8 -8.06 -21.82 1.73
N ASP A 9 -8.98 -22.40 2.50
CA ASP A 9 -8.66 -23.29 3.60
C ASP A 9 -8.20 -24.65 3.07
N ALA A 10 -8.90 -25.18 2.06
CA ALA A 10 -8.47 -26.40 1.36
C ALA A 10 -7.12 -26.21 0.64
N LEU A 11 -6.88 -25.04 0.05
CA LEU A 11 -5.61 -24.71 -0.58
C LEU A 11 -4.46 -24.63 0.43
N ALA A 12 -4.70 -23.99 1.58
CA ALA A 12 -3.71 -23.89 2.65
C ALA A 12 -3.34 -25.27 3.18
N ALA A 13 -4.33 -26.11 3.51
CA ALA A 13 -4.12 -27.47 4.00
C ALA A 13 -3.23 -28.29 3.05
N ARG A 14 -3.49 -28.22 1.74
CA ARG A 14 -2.71 -28.92 0.71
C ARG A 14 -1.27 -28.42 0.60
N LEU A 15 -1.03 -27.11 0.73
CA LEU A 15 0.31 -26.53 0.62
C LEU A 15 1.16 -26.75 1.87
N THR A 16 0.53 -27.02 3.01
CA THR A 16 1.21 -27.33 4.28
C THR A 16 1.37 -28.83 4.56
N ASP A 17 0.76 -29.71 3.74
CA ASP A 17 0.88 -31.16 3.90
C ASP A 17 2.30 -31.63 3.52
N PRO A 18 3.08 -32.20 4.46
CA PRO A 18 4.43 -32.69 4.19
C PRO A 18 4.47 -33.88 3.22
N ASN A 19 3.34 -34.52 2.93
CA ASN A 19 3.23 -35.63 1.98
C ASN A 19 2.84 -35.18 0.55
N VAL A 20 2.55 -33.90 0.36
CA VAL A 20 2.23 -33.34 -0.96
C VAL A 20 3.49 -32.75 -1.57
N GLU A 21 4.02 -33.41 -2.60
CA GLU A 21 5.15 -32.87 -3.35
C GLU A 21 4.72 -31.61 -4.13
N ILE A 22 5.29 -30.47 -3.75
CA ILE A 22 5.12 -29.22 -4.50
C ILE A 22 6.12 -29.23 -5.66
N GLY A 23 5.64 -29.55 -6.86
CA GLY A 23 6.45 -29.51 -8.08
C GLY A 23 7.04 -28.12 -8.33
N SER A 24 8.36 -28.03 -8.51
CA SER A 24 9.02 -26.78 -8.86
C SER A 24 8.71 -26.41 -10.31
N LYS A 25 8.27 -25.18 -10.56
CA LYS A 25 8.10 -24.65 -11.92
C LYS A 25 9.33 -23.86 -12.32
N LYS A 26 9.68 -23.90 -13.61
CA LYS A 26 10.73 -23.06 -14.19
C LYS A 26 10.34 -21.59 -14.03
N VAL A 27 11.19 -20.81 -13.34
CA VAL A 27 11.01 -19.36 -13.20
C VAL A 27 11.48 -18.69 -14.50
N LEU A 28 10.55 -18.11 -15.24
CA LEU A 28 10.87 -17.30 -16.42
C LEU A 28 11.44 -15.94 -15.97
N ARG A 29 12.40 -15.39 -16.73
CA ARG A 29 13.02 -14.09 -16.43
C ARG A 29 13.10 -13.21 -17.68
N GLY A 30 13.13 -11.90 -17.46
CA GLY A 30 13.36 -10.90 -18.51
C GLY A 30 12.36 -11.02 -19.65
N LYS A 31 12.88 -11.16 -20.88
CA LYS A 31 12.06 -11.22 -22.11
C LYS A 31 11.09 -12.40 -22.13
N GLU A 32 11.50 -13.56 -21.61
CA GLU A 32 10.64 -14.75 -21.56
C GLU A 32 9.45 -14.55 -20.62
N ALA A 33 9.69 -13.92 -19.45
CA ALA A 33 8.63 -13.58 -18.51
C ALA A 33 7.65 -12.54 -19.09
N ALA A 34 8.19 -11.52 -19.79
CA ALA A 34 7.38 -10.51 -20.45
C ALA A 34 6.49 -11.09 -21.55
N ALA A 35 7.03 -11.99 -22.37
CA ALA A 35 6.27 -12.67 -23.44
C ALA A 35 5.18 -13.58 -22.85
N TYR A 36 5.52 -14.38 -21.83
CA TYR A 36 4.56 -15.24 -21.17
C TYR A 36 3.45 -14.44 -20.48
N GLY A 37 3.81 -13.37 -19.76
CA GLY A 37 2.85 -12.46 -19.13
C GLY A 37 1.95 -11.77 -20.15
N ARG A 38 2.48 -11.33 -21.29
CA ARG A 38 1.66 -10.78 -22.39
C ARG A 38 0.67 -11.81 -22.93
N ALA A 39 1.12 -13.03 -23.23
CA ALA A 39 0.25 -14.08 -23.72
C ALA A 39 -0.87 -14.42 -22.71
N MET A 40 -0.55 -14.43 -21.42
CA MET A 40 -1.54 -14.59 -20.35
C MET A 40 -2.58 -13.47 -20.35
N LEU A 41 -2.15 -12.20 -20.43
CA LEU A 41 -3.05 -11.06 -20.45
C LEU A 41 -3.93 -11.05 -21.70
N LEU A 42 -3.39 -11.41 -22.87
CA LEU A 42 -4.19 -11.50 -24.09
C LEU A 42 -5.25 -12.59 -24.04
N ARG A 43 -4.97 -13.71 -23.35
CA ARG A 43 -5.98 -14.76 -23.13
C ARG A 43 -7.15 -14.27 -22.27
N GLU A 44 -6.87 -13.42 -21.29
CA GLU A 44 -7.88 -12.89 -20.36
C GLU A 44 -8.70 -11.76 -21.00
N TYR A 45 -8.04 -10.80 -21.65
CA TYR A 45 -8.67 -9.59 -22.19
C TYR A 45 -9.13 -9.74 -23.65
N GLY A 46 -8.74 -10.81 -24.34
CA GLY A 46 -9.23 -11.18 -25.68
C GLY A 46 -8.60 -10.41 -26.85
N SER A 47 -8.12 -9.18 -26.66
CA SER A 47 -7.40 -8.42 -27.69
C SER A 47 -6.35 -7.46 -27.10
N GLU A 48 -5.40 -7.03 -27.93
CA GLU A 48 -4.41 -6.00 -27.55
C GLU A 48 -5.10 -4.66 -27.26
N GLU A 49 -6.15 -4.30 -28.00
CA GLU A 49 -6.90 -3.05 -27.76
C GLU A 49 -7.66 -3.09 -26.43
N ALA A 50 -8.28 -4.22 -26.09
CA ALA A 50 -9.00 -4.39 -24.82
C ALA A 50 -8.04 -4.39 -23.62
N LEU A 51 -6.87 -5.04 -23.76
CA LEU A 51 -5.80 -4.97 -22.77
C LEU A 51 -5.27 -3.54 -22.60
N ALA A 52 -5.00 -2.83 -23.69
CA ALA A 52 -4.56 -1.45 -23.64
C ALA A 52 -5.61 -0.55 -22.96
N ALA A 53 -6.89 -0.72 -23.30
CA ALA A 53 -7.98 0.01 -22.66
C ALA A 53 -8.07 -0.29 -21.15
N ALA A 54 -7.89 -1.55 -20.73
CA ALA A 54 -7.89 -1.93 -19.31
C ALA A 54 -6.66 -1.42 -18.55
N LEU A 55 -5.50 -1.31 -19.21
CA LEU A 55 -4.28 -0.72 -18.63
C LEU A 55 -4.34 0.81 -18.56
N ILE A 56 -5.09 1.45 -19.48
CA ILE A 56 -5.33 2.89 -19.52
C ILE A 56 -6.46 3.29 -18.55
N ALA A 57 -7.48 2.42 -18.39
CA ALA A 57 -8.48 2.55 -17.33
C ALA A 57 -7.74 2.64 -16.00
N PRO A 58 -8.03 3.69 -15.21
CA PRO A 58 -7.06 4.34 -14.35
C PRO A 58 -6.35 3.32 -13.46
N GLY A 59 -5.04 3.15 -13.70
CA GLY A 59 -4.19 2.30 -12.87
C GLY A 59 -4.34 2.62 -11.39
N ARG A 60 -3.94 1.65 -10.55
CA ARG A 60 -3.93 1.67 -9.06
C ARG A 60 -4.46 2.99 -8.47
N PRO A 61 -5.63 3.02 -7.81
CA PRO A 61 -6.16 4.25 -7.23
C PRO A 61 -5.06 4.94 -6.42
N LYS A 62 -4.78 6.20 -6.76
CA LYS A 62 -3.78 6.98 -6.06
C LYS A 62 -4.29 7.18 -4.65
N LEU A 63 -3.60 6.62 -3.67
CA LEU A 63 -3.80 6.98 -2.26
C LEU A 63 -3.46 8.47 -2.11
N GLY A 64 -4.49 9.31 -2.08
CA GLY A 64 -4.40 10.76 -1.92
C GLY A 64 -4.62 11.55 -3.20
N SER A 65 -5.59 12.46 -3.17
CA SER A 65 -5.80 13.55 -4.13
C SER A 65 -4.85 14.74 -3.86
N GLY A 66 -3.67 14.48 -3.28
CA GLY A 66 -2.78 15.52 -2.81
C GLY A 66 -2.20 16.34 -3.95
N ARG A 67 -2.38 17.67 -3.91
CA ARG A 67 -1.61 18.60 -4.74
C ARG A 67 -0.12 18.27 -4.58
N ARG A 68 0.57 18.03 -5.69
CA ARG A 68 2.03 17.95 -5.72
C ARG A 68 2.57 19.36 -5.45
N GLY A 69 3.14 19.57 -4.26
CA GLY A 69 3.66 20.84 -3.79
C GLY A 69 4.25 20.68 -2.39
N PRO A 70 4.99 21.68 -1.88
CA PRO A 70 5.48 21.66 -0.51
C PRO A 70 4.31 21.49 0.46
N SER A 71 4.49 20.65 1.48
CA SER A 71 3.49 20.48 2.54
C SER A 71 3.18 21.84 3.19
N PRO A 72 1.91 22.15 3.51
CA PRO A 72 1.56 23.36 4.24
C PRO A 72 2.32 23.45 5.57
N THR A 73 2.86 24.62 5.88
CA THR A 73 3.65 24.86 7.10
C THR A 73 2.92 25.84 8.02
N VAL A 74 2.76 25.47 9.29
CA VAL A 74 2.26 26.34 10.36
C VAL A 74 3.43 26.66 11.29
N ARG A 75 3.63 27.95 11.61
CA ARG A 75 4.66 28.39 12.56
C ARG A 75 3.99 28.90 13.83
N ALA A 76 4.41 28.39 14.98
CA ALA A 76 3.91 28.79 16.29
C ALA A 76 5.05 28.82 17.31
N ARG A 77 4.84 29.53 18.42
CA ARG A 77 5.71 29.49 19.61
C ARG A 77 5.03 28.60 20.65
N ILE A 78 5.81 27.78 21.34
CA ILE A 78 5.38 26.97 22.47
C ILE A 78 6.20 27.33 23.71
N SER A 79 5.77 26.89 24.89
CA SER A 79 6.53 27.13 26.12
C SER A 79 7.86 26.36 26.09
N GLU A 80 8.86 26.85 26.83
CA GLU A 80 10.15 26.14 26.96
C GLU A 80 9.98 24.75 27.60
N GLN A 81 9.01 24.62 28.53
CA GLN A 81 8.67 23.36 29.16
C GLN A 81 8.13 22.35 28.14
N ASP A 82 7.14 22.74 27.32
CA ASP A 82 6.57 21.85 26.30
C ASP A 82 7.61 21.42 25.26
N PHE A 83 8.54 22.33 24.93
CA PHE A 83 9.64 22.01 24.02
C PHE A 83 10.60 20.98 24.62
N ALA A 84 10.92 21.08 25.91
CA ALA A 84 11.74 20.10 26.61
C ALA A 84 11.06 18.72 26.70
N GLU A 85 9.77 18.69 27.02
CA GLU A 85 8.96 17.46 27.07
C GLU A 85 8.87 16.78 25.70
N LEU A 86 8.68 17.56 24.62
CA LEU A 86 8.68 17.03 23.25
C LEU A 86 10.03 16.41 22.87
N ALA A 87 11.14 17.01 23.32
CA ALA A 87 12.47 16.46 23.10
C ALA A 87 12.65 15.13 23.84
N GLN A 88 12.17 15.00 25.08
CA GLN A 88 12.21 13.73 25.82
C GLN A 88 11.36 12.66 25.13
N LEU A 89 10.14 12.99 24.71
CA LEU A 89 9.25 12.08 24.00
C LEU A 89 9.85 11.57 22.69
N ARG A 90 10.66 12.40 22.02
CA ARG A 90 11.41 12.02 20.82
C ARG A 90 12.43 10.92 21.10
N GLU A 91 13.20 11.07 22.18
CA GLU A 91 14.21 10.08 22.58
C GLU A 91 13.56 8.76 23.05
N GLU A 92 12.45 8.83 23.78
CA GLU A 92 11.74 7.64 24.26
C GLU A 92 11.08 6.83 23.14
N THR A 93 10.46 7.50 22.17
CA THR A 93 9.70 6.85 21.10
C THR A 93 10.53 6.55 19.85
N GLY A 94 11.70 7.19 19.70
CA GLY A 94 12.53 7.12 18.49
C GLY A 94 11.88 7.75 17.25
N ARG A 95 10.78 8.49 17.41
CA ARG A 95 10.03 9.12 16.31
C ARG A 95 10.60 10.49 15.99
N THR A 96 10.28 11.02 14.80
CA THR A 96 10.71 12.38 14.45
C THR A 96 9.84 13.42 15.15
N GLU A 97 10.40 14.60 15.43
CA GLU A 97 9.65 15.73 15.98
C GLU A 97 8.42 16.08 15.11
N ALA A 98 8.58 16.04 13.79
CA ALA A 98 7.50 16.31 12.85
C ALA A 98 6.37 15.26 12.94
N ASP A 99 6.68 14.00 13.23
CA ASP A 99 5.66 12.96 13.42
C ASP A 99 4.86 13.18 14.70
N LEU A 100 5.53 13.54 15.79
CA LEU A 100 4.89 13.83 17.07
C LEU A 100 4.00 15.07 16.98
N VAL A 101 4.47 16.13 16.32
CA VAL A 101 3.68 17.34 16.07
C VAL A 101 2.47 17.04 15.18
N ARG A 102 2.63 16.22 14.12
CA ARG A 102 1.51 15.80 13.27
C ARG A 102 0.45 15.04 14.05
N GLU A 103 0.86 14.13 14.91
CA GLU A 103 -0.07 13.38 15.78
C GLU A 103 -0.79 14.30 16.76
N GLY A 104 -0.07 15.20 17.46
CA GLY A 104 -0.69 16.16 18.37
C GLY A 104 -1.73 17.04 17.66
N VAL A 105 -1.43 17.53 16.46
CA VAL A 105 -2.39 18.28 15.64
C VAL A 105 -3.60 17.43 15.25
N HIS A 106 -3.39 16.17 14.86
CA HIS A 106 -4.48 15.27 14.52
C HIS A 106 -5.39 14.98 15.72
N LEU A 107 -4.81 14.71 16.90
CA LEU A 107 -5.55 14.50 18.15
C LEU A 107 -6.40 15.73 18.51
N LEU A 108 -5.85 16.93 18.38
CA LEU A 108 -6.59 18.18 18.60
C LEU A 108 -7.77 18.31 17.62
N LEU A 109 -7.56 18.04 16.33
CA LEU A 109 -8.63 18.11 15.32
C LEU A 109 -9.70 17.03 15.53
N ALA A 110 -9.32 15.83 15.97
CA ALA A 110 -10.23 14.75 16.31
C ALA A 110 -11.11 15.10 17.51
N GLN A 111 -10.54 15.70 18.56
CA GLN A 111 -11.30 16.21 19.72
C GLN A 111 -12.37 17.22 19.31
N HIS A 112 -12.09 18.05 18.31
CA HIS A 112 -13.03 19.03 17.78
C HIS A 112 -13.98 18.49 16.69
N LYS A 113 -13.98 17.17 16.43
CA LYS A 113 -14.77 16.53 15.36
C LYS A 113 -14.51 17.14 13.97
N ARG A 114 -13.26 17.53 13.71
CA ARG A 114 -12.80 18.14 12.45
C ARG A 114 -11.87 17.25 11.63
N ALA A 115 -11.33 16.19 12.23
CA ALA A 115 -10.62 15.14 11.53
C ALA A 115 -11.57 13.96 11.27
N SER A 116 -11.53 13.44 10.04
CA SER A 116 -12.20 12.21 9.61
C SER A 116 -11.16 11.14 9.32
#